data_AF-A0AAV4D0E3-F1
#
_entry.id   AF-A0AAV4D0E3-F1
#
_cell.length_a   1.000
_cell.length_b   1.000
_cell.length_c   1.000
_cell.angle_alpha   90.00
_cell.angle_beta   90.00
_cell.angle_gamma   90.00
#
_symmetry.space_group_name_H-M   'P 1'
#
loop_
_entity.id
_entity.type
_entity.pdbx_description
1 polymer ?
#
loop_
_entity_poly.entity_id
_entity_poly.type
_entity_poly.pdbx_seq_one_letter_code
_entity_poly.pdbx_strand_id
1 'polypeptide(L)'
;MVRKYCVSGCRSNYDSNDKITVFRLPRDKEERQRWKKAIPRDNIPDHPNTVVCIKHFPEGFETVSVKGSLRPKHPPSIFCNLPKSLIPTPVPLARTTSKSSSSVRSVQNDELEAYSQNDIVSFDTLCSFVGSHSFTFPFSVSAFRNDDLLCIQSTDHLTSSSIPRFLLTISPDQSFQGFHAGVKVWIKSLSSNKIVKLNRWSQIQEALRYLNSLDLDHKQTVLLEQCVSLNTTRVGTLKYSTEIILRAFEYFATSRSLYNQLRKDVGLPILATLNRLSS
;
A
#
# COMPACT_ATOMS: atom_id res chain seq x y z
N MET A 1 -8.11 -76.99 -12.09
CA MET A 1 -8.01 -75.59 -12.60
C MET A 1 -6.95 -74.84 -11.82
N VAL A 2 -6.07 -74.12 -12.52
CA VAL A 2 -4.97 -73.35 -11.90
C VAL A 2 -5.52 -72.08 -11.23
N ARG A 3 -5.20 -71.87 -9.94
CA ARG A 3 -5.57 -70.65 -9.20
C ARG A 3 -4.68 -69.50 -9.67
N LYS A 4 -5.27 -68.32 -9.94
CA LYS A 4 -4.52 -67.13 -10.38
C LYS A 4 -4.38 -66.16 -9.21
N TYR A 5 -3.14 -65.76 -8.93
CA TYR A 5 -2.82 -64.80 -7.86
C TYR A 5 -3.04 -63.37 -8.34
N CYS A 6 -3.72 -62.57 -7.52
CA CYS A 6 -3.97 -61.16 -7.83
C CYS A 6 -2.85 -60.22 -7.35
N VAL A 7 -2.03 -60.60 -6.36
CA VAL A 7 -0.93 -59.75 -5.91
C VAL A 7 0.28 -59.89 -6.83
N SER A 8 0.77 -58.76 -7.35
CA SER A 8 1.96 -58.67 -8.21
C SER A 8 3.20 -59.16 -7.47
N GLY A 9 4.01 -60.00 -8.13
CA GLY A 9 5.26 -60.53 -7.57
C GLY A 9 5.12 -61.59 -6.47
N CYS A 10 3.90 -61.98 -6.09
CA CYS A 10 3.68 -63.04 -5.10
C CYS A 10 3.69 -64.43 -5.76
N ARG A 11 4.69 -65.27 -5.41
CA ARG A 11 4.83 -66.65 -5.89
C ARG A 11 4.63 -67.71 -4.81
N SER A 12 4.26 -67.32 -3.59
CA SER A 12 4.36 -68.16 -2.40
C SER A 12 3.52 -69.44 -2.41
N ASN A 13 2.60 -69.63 -3.33
CA ASN A 13 1.82 -70.86 -3.49
C ASN A 13 2.29 -71.77 -4.64
N TYR A 14 3.30 -71.34 -5.40
CA TYR A 14 3.99 -72.19 -6.37
C TYR A 14 5.26 -72.81 -5.79
N ASP A 15 5.76 -72.26 -4.68
CA ASP A 15 6.89 -72.81 -3.96
C ASP A 15 6.45 -74.09 -3.25
N SER A 16 7.02 -75.23 -3.65
CA SER A 16 6.62 -76.58 -3.23
C SER A 16 6.86 -76.88 -1.75
N ASN A 17 7.58 -76.02 -1.03
CA ASN A 17 8.00 -76.27 0.35
C ASN A 17 6.96 -75.87 1.41
N ASP A 18 6.05 -74.92 1.14
CA ASP A 18 5.07 -74.43 2.12
C ASP A 18 3.63 -74.45 1.58
N LYS A 19 2.75 -75.22 2.20
CA LYS A 19 1.30 -75.15 1.93
C LYS A 19 0.72 -73.90 2.61
N ILE A 20 0.59 -72.82 1.85
CA ILE A 20 0.06 -71.56 2.37
C ILE A 20 -1.46 -71.48 2.20
N THR A 21 -2.15 -70.98 3.23
CA THR A 21 -3.60 -70.69 3.18
C THR A 21 -3.90 -69.54 2.22
N VAL A 22 -4.90 -69.75 1.36
CA VAL A 22 -5.28 -68.81 0.30
C VAL A 22 -6.76 -68.48 0.39
N PHE A 23 -7.08 -67.20 0.22
CA PHE A 23 -8.43 -66.66 0.32
C PHE A 23 -8.91 -66.20 -1.06
N ARG A 24 -10.15 -66.54 -1.40
CA ARG A 24 -10.80 -66.07 -2.62
C ARG A 24 -11.34 -64.65 -2.43
N LEU A 25 -11.40 -63.87 -3.50
CA LEU A 25 -12.09 -62.57 -3.47
C LEU A 25 -13.58 -62.73 -3.10
N PRO A 26 -14.24 -61.69 -2.56
CA PRO A 26 -15.65 -61.73 -2.23
C PRO A 26 -16.52 -62.00 -3.47
N ARG A 27 -17.69 -62.60 -3.24
CA ARG A 27 -18.74 -62.71 -4.25
C ARG A 27 -19.59 -61.45 -4.33
N ASP A 28 -19.76 -60.77 -3.20
CA ASP A 28 -20.46 -59.50 -3.15
C ASP A 28 -19.74 -58.45 -4.01
N LYS A 29 -20.51 -57.69 -4.80
CA LYS A 29 -19.93 -56.78 -5.80
C LYS A 29 -19.20 -55.62 -5.14
N GLU A 30 -19.75 -55.06 -4.07
CA GLU A 30 -19.19 -53.89 -3.40
C GLU A 30 -17.92 -54.27 -2.62
N GLU A 31 -17.98 -55.35 -1.85
CA GLU A 31 -16.83 -55.87 -1.11
C GLU A 31 -15.71 -56.29 -2.07
N ARG A 32 -16.06 -56.93 -3.20
CA ARG A 32 -15.08 -57.31 -4.23
C ARG A 32 -14.41 -56.10 -4.86
N GLN A 33 -15.14 -55.01 -5.13
CA GLN A 33 -14.54 -53.77 -5.61
C GLN A 33 -13.63 -53.13 -4.56
N ARG A 34 -14.02 -53.16 -3.28
CA ARG A 34 -13.17 -52.71 -2.16
C ARG A 34 -11.86 -53.49 -2.10
N TRP A 35 -11.91 -54.81 -2.27
CA TRP A 35 -10.71 -55.67 -2.33
C TRP A 35 -9.86 -55.40 -3.58
N LYS A 36 -10.47 -55.22 -4.76
CA LYS A 36 -9.73 -54.88 -5.99
C LYS A 36 -9.00 -53.54 -5.86
N LYS A 37 -9.65 -52.52 -5.28
CA LYS A 37 -9.04 -51.19 -5.06
C LYS A 37 -7.87 -51.21 -4.08
N ALA A 38 -7.88 -52.12 -3.10
CA ALA A 38 -6.80 -52.23 -2.12
C ALA A 38 -5.56 -52.95 -2.67
N ILE A 39 -5.73 -53.79 -3.70
CA ILE A 39 -4.63 -54.54 -4.30
C ILE A 39 -3.97 -53.66 -5.37
N PRO A 40 -2.66 -53.38 -5.26
CA PRO A 40 -1.90 -52.54 -6.20
C PRO A 40 -1.66 -53.26 -7.55
N ARG A 41 -2.72 -53.48 -8.32
CA ARG A 41 -2.68 -54.09 -9.65
C ARG A 41 -3.88 -53.63 -10.51
N ASP A 42 -3.59 -53.00 -11.64
CA ASP A 42 -4.63 -52.42 -12.51
C ASP A 42 -5.49 -53.48 -13.23
N ASN A 43 -4.93 -54.66 -13.50
CA ASN A 43 -5.58 -55.72 -14.28
C ASN A 43 -5.84 -56.99 -13.44
N ILE A 44 -6.62 -56.88 -12.37
CA ILE A 44 -7.05 -58.04 -11.57
C ILE A 44 -8.14 -58.80 -12.35
N PRO A 45 -7.92 -60.07 -12.75
CA PRO A 45 -8.92 -60.83 -13.47
C PRO A 45 -10.21 -60.98 -12.65
N ASP A 46 -11.35 -60.71 -13.26
CA ASP A 46 -12.65 -60.86 -12.61
C ASP A 46 -13.13 -62.32 -12.54
N HIS A 47 -12.23 -63.24 -12.23
CA HIS A 47 -12.52 -64.67 -12.17
C HIS A 47 -12.84 -65.11 -10.73
N PRO A 48 -13.73 -66.11 -10.52
CA PRO A 48 -13.98 -66.68 -9.18
C PRO A 48 -12.79 -67.43 -8.56
N ASN A 49 -11.75 -67.71 -9.35
CA ASN A 49 -10.52 -68.41 -8.93
C ASN A 49 -9.36 -67.45 -8.63
N THR A 50 -9.64 -66.14 -8.60
CA THR A 50 -8.67 -65.13 -8.18
C THR A 50 -8.49 -65.19 -6.66
N VAL A 51 -7.24 -65.37 -6.20
CA VAL A 51 -6.89 -65.62 -4.79
C VAL A 51 -5.77 -64.71 -4.27
N VAL A 52 -5.78 -64.48 -2.96
CA VAL A 52 -4.76 -63.78 -2.16
C VAL A 52 -4.21 -64.75 -1.11
N CYS A 53 -2.91 -64.78 -0.86
CA CYS A 53 -2.32 -65.61 0.21
C CYS A 53 -2.39 -64.91 1.59
N ILE A 54 -2.34 -65.70 2.67
CA ILE A 54 -2.39 -65.19 4.05
C ILE A 54 -1.28 -64.18 4.39
N LYS A 55 -0.13 -64.23 3.71
CA LYS A 55 1.02 -63.31 3.93
C LYS A 55 0.70 -61.84 3.66
N HIS A 56 -0.42 -61.54 3.00
CA HIS A 56 -0.86 -60.17 2.71
C HIS A 56 -1.81 -59.59 3.76
N PHE A 57 -2.04 -60.33 4.85
CA PHE A 57 -2.86 -59.91 5.99
C PHE A 57 -1.99 -59.79 7.24
N PRO A 58 -2.28 -58.82 8.13
CA PRO A 58 -1.57 -58.68 9.40
C PRO A 58 -1.88 -59.85 10.33
N GLU A 59 -0.96 -60.16 11.26
CA GLU A 59 -1.20 -61.15 12.30
C GLU A 59 -2.44 -60.75 13.14
N GLY A 60 -3.36 -61.69 13.37
CA GLY A 60 -4.60 -61.42 14.11
C GLY A 60 -5.71 -60.71 13.31
N PHE A 61 -5.68 -60.76 11.98
CA PHE A 61 -6.74 -60.15 11.15
C PHE A 61 -8.16 -60.66 11.49
N GLU A 62 -9.15 -59.77 11.49
CA GLU A 62 -10.56 -60.12 11.73
C GLU A 62 -11.09 -61.08 10.66
N THR A 63 -11.76 -62.14 11.08
CA THR A 63 -12.39 -63.13 10.19
C THR A 63 -13.92 -63.15 10.30
N VAL A 64 -14.58 -63.44 9.19
CA VAL A 64 -16.03 -63.64 9.08
C VAL A 64 -16.28 -65.07 8.59
N SER A 65 -17.23 -65.76 9.21
CA SER A 65 -17.66 -67.08 8.75
C SER A 65 -18.59 -66.94 7.54
N VAL A 66 -18.13 -67.38 6.38
CA VAL A 66 -18.93 -67.41 5.16
C VAL A 66 -19.02 -68.85 4.69
N LYS A 67 -20.24 -69.41 4.71
CA LYS A 67 -20.55 -70.79 4.29
C LYS A 67 -19.65 -71.85 4.95
N GLY A 68 -19.41 -71.72 6.25
CA GLY A 68 -18.61 -72.66 7.04
C GLY A 68 -17.10 -72.50 6.92
N SER A 69 -16.60 -71.48 6.20
CA SER A 69 -15.17 -71.17 6.09
C SER A 69 -14.85 -69.78 6.64
N LEU A 70 -13.73 -69.65 7.35
CA LEU A 70 -13.23 -68.37 7.86
C LEU A 70 -12.58 -67.58 6.72
N ARG A 71 -12.99 -66.32 6.57
CA ARG A 71 -12.51 -65.39 5.55
C ARG A 71 -12.07 -64.08 6.21
N PRO A 72 -10.99 -63.42 5.76
CA PRO A 72 -10.67 -62.07 6.20
C PRO A 72 -11.84 -61.10 5.94
N LYS A 73 -12.17 -60.26 6.93
CA LYS A 73 -13.18 -59.21 6.82
C LYS A 73 -12.70 -58.01 6.00
N HIS A 74 -11.43 -57.65 6.20
CA HIS A 74 -10.80 -56.51 5.55
C HIS A 74 -9.96 -56.95 4.35
N PRO A 75 -9.76 -56.08 3.34
CA PRO A 75 -8.89 -56.39 2.21
C PRO A 75 -7.42 -56.53 2.64
N PRO A 76 -6.57 -57.16 1.83
CA PRO A 76 -5.14 -57.27 2.12
C PRO A 76 -4.49 -55.88 2.23
N SER A 77 -3.61 -55.73 3.22
CA SER A 77 -2.94 -54.47 3.53
C SER A 77 -1.41 -54.56 3.55
N ILE A 78 -0.85 -55.77 3.49
CA ILE A 78 0.61 -55.99 3.56
C ILE A 78 1.13 -56.38 2.17
N PHE A 79 2.03 -55.56 1.62
CA PHE A 79 2.64 -55.79 0.31
C PHE A 79 4.17 -55.59 0.36
N CYS A 80 4.88 -56.57 0.94
CA CYS A 80 6.33 -56.45 1.21
C CYS A 80 7.20 -56.28 -0.05
N ASN A 81 6.74 -56.77 -1.21
CA ASN A 81 7.53 -56.79 -2.45
C ASN A 81 7.24 -55.62 -3.39
N LEU A 82 6.51 -54.59 -2.92
CA LEU A 82 6.12 -53.45 -3.76
C LEU A 82 6.65 -52.15 -3.17
N PRO A 83 7.16 -51.23 -4.01
CA PRO A 83 7.52 -49.89 -3.56
C PRO A 83 6.28 -49.18 -3.01
N LYS A 84 6.46 -48.41 -1.92
CA LYS A 84 5.36 -47.72 -1.22
C LYS A 84 4.53 -46.81 -2.13
N SER A 85 5.12 -46.28 -3.20
CA SER A 85 4.46 -45.44 -4.20
C SER A 85 3.37 -46.16 -5.01
N LEU A 86 3.42 -47.49 -5.10
CA LEU A 86 2.41 -48.29 -5.81
C LEU A 86 1.26 -48.73 -4.91
N ILE A 87 1.36 -48.53 -3.59
CA ILE A 87 0.31 -48.90 -2.64
C ILE A 87 -0.75 -47.79 -2.65
N PRO A 88 -2.03 -48.08 -2.92
CA PRO A 88 -3.10 -47.10 -2.89
C PRO A 88 -3.16 -46.42 -1.52
N THR A 89 -2.85 -45.12 -1.48
CA THR A 89 -2.99 -44.32 -0.27
C THR A 89 -4.50 -44.12 0.00
N PRO A 90 -4.99 -44.36 1.22
CA PRO A 90 -6.37 -43.99 1.55
C PRO A 90 -6.55 -42.49 1.31
N VAL A 91 -7.71 -42.10 0.78
CA VAL A 91 -8.06 -40.69 0.60
C VAL A 91 -7.91 -40.01 1.97
N PRO A 92 -7.06 -38.97 2.10
CA PRO A 92 -6.92 -38.25 3.35
C PRO A 92 -8.29 -37.76 3.80
N LEU A 93 -8.64 -37.97 5.06
CA LEU A 93 -9.83 -37.36 5.62
C LEU A 93 -9.76 -35.85 5.39
N ALA A 94 -10.86 -35.25 4.95
CA ALA A 94 -10.94 -33.82 4.74
C ALA A 94 -10.51 -33.12 6.03
N ARG A 95 -9.40 -32.36 5.97
CA ARG A 95 -8.90 -31.60 7.11
C ARG A 95 -9.96 -30.57 7.48
N THR A 96 -10.58 -30.71 8.65
CA THR A 96 -11.45 -29.69 9.23
C THR A 96 -10.57 -28.51 9.66
N THR A 97 -10.30 -27.60 8.74
CA THR A 97 -9.73 -26.31 9.09
C THR A 97 -10.85 -25.46 9.67
N SER A 98 -10.75 -25.06 10.94
CA SER A 98 -11.53 -23.95 11.45
C SER A 98 -11.16 -22.73 10.60
N LYS A 99 -12.10 -22.20 9.83
CA LYS A 99 -11.89 -20.91 9.17
C LYS A 99 -11.63 -19.90 10.28
N SER A 100 -10.41 -19.39 10.35
CA SER A 100 -10.10 -18.24 11.21
C SER A 100 -11.04 -17.11 10.82
N SER A 101 -11.97 -16.75 11.70
CA SER A 101 -12.81 -15.57 11.49
C SER A 101 -11.93 -14.33 11.56
N SER A 102 -12.22 -13.31 10.75
CA SER A 102 -11.52 -12.02 10.78
C SER A 102 -11.49 -11.40 12.19
N SER A 103 -12.48 -11.71 13.02
CA SER A 103 -12.61 -11.30 14.41
C SER A 103 -11.56 -11.85 15.37
N VAL A 104 -10.80 -12.89 15.00
CA VAL A 104 -9.75 -13.50 15.84
C VAL A 104 -8.37 -12.91 15.52
N ARG A 105 -8.22 -12.21 14.39
CA ARG A 105 -7.04 -11.38 14.18
C ARG A 105 -7.15 -10.22 15.16
N SER A 106 -6.09 -9.91 15.91
CA SER A 106 -6.06 -8.73 16.77
C SER A 106 -6.31 -7.49 15.91
N VAL A 107 -7.56 -7.05 15.84
CA VAL A 107 -7.91 -5.77 15.25
C VAL A 107 -7.39 -4.75 16.25
N GLN A 108 -6.16 -4.27 16.04
CA GLN A 108 -5.79 -2.99 16.62
C GLN A 108 -6.86 -2.00 16.16
N ASN A 109 -7.38 -1.21 17.09
CA ASN A 109 -8.34 -0.17 16.74
C ASN A 109 -7.72 0.70 15.64
N ASP A 110 -8.51 1.02 14.62
CA ASP A 110 -8.04 1.85 13.52
C ASP A 110 -7.79 3.27 14.04
N GLU A 111 -6.52 3.59 14.28
CA GLU A 111 -6.09 4.90 14.76
C GLU A 111 -6.27 6.00 13.70
N LEU A 112 -6.54 5.63 12.43
CA LEU A 112 -6.74 6.57 11.34
C LEU A 112 -7.95 7.48 11.56
N GLU A 113 -9.02 6.95 12.15
CA GLU A 113 -10.22 7.74 12.41
C GLU A 113 -9.97 8.78 13.51
N ALA A 114 -9.33 8.35 14.61
CA ALA A 114 -8.94 9.25 15.69
C ALA A 114 -7.98 10.35 15.19
N TYR A 115 -7.00 9.98 14.36
CA TYR A 115 -6.12 10.94 13.70
C TYR A 115 -6.88 11.93 12.82
N SER A 116 -7.80 11.43 11.97
CA SER A 116 -8.57 12.26 11.04
C SER A 116 -9.43 13.31 11.75
N GLN A 117 -9.95 12.99 12.95
CA GLN A 117 -10.71 13.93 13.78
C GLN A 117 -9.80 14.98 14.43
N ASN A 118 -8.65 14.56 14.96
CA ASN A 118 -7.68 15.48 15.58
C ASN A 118 -7.00 16.42 14.57
N ASP A 119 -6.94 16.01 13.30
CA ASP A 119 -6.33 16.78 12.22
C ASP A 119 -7.22 17.95 11.75
N ILE A 120 -8.52 17.95 12.06
CA ILE A 120 -9.45 19.03 11.66
C ILE A 120 -9.16 20.30 12.47
N VAL A 121 -9.08 21.45 11.78
CA VAL A 121 -8.79 22.74 12.41
C VAL A 121 -9.70 23.84 11.89
N SER A 122 -10.18 24.70 12.78
CA SER A 122 -10.96 25.91 12.46
C SER A 122 -10.06 27.15 12.38
N PHE A 123 -10.52 28.23 11.73
CA PHE A 123 -9.77 29.48 11.65
C PHE A 123 -9.51 30.12 13.03
N ASP A 124 -10.50 30.09 13.93
CA ASP A 124 -10.38 30.62 15.29
C ASP A 124 -9.36 29.83 16.11
N THR A 125 -9.37 28.51 15.93
CA THR A 125 -8.37 27.62 16.51
C THR A 125 -6.97 28.01 16.00
N LEU A 126 -6.78 28.15 14.68
CA LEU A 126 -5.50 28.58 14.10
C LEU A 126 -5.00 29.91 14.68
N CYS A 127 -5.88 30.90 14.81
CA CYS A 127 -5.51 32.21 15.36
C CYS A 127 -5.11 32.12 16.84
N SER A 128 -5.79 31.28 17.63
CA SER A 128 -5.47 31.05 19.04
C SER A 128 -4.09 30.40 19.21
N PHE A 129 -3.70 29.51 18.29
CA PHE A 129 -2.38 28.86 18.29
C PHE A 129 -1.21 29.82 18.00
N VAL A 130 -1.45 30.93 17.29
CA VAL A 130 -0.43 31.98 17.10
C VAL A 130 -0.09 32.65 18.43
N GLY A 131 -1.11 32.92 19.25
CA GLY A 131 -0.91 33.56 20.56
C GLY A 131 -0.17 32.67 21.56
N SER A 132 -0.33 31.35 21.47
CA SER A 132 0.25 30.38 22.41
C SER A 132 1.66 29.90 22.06
N HIS A 133 2.28 30.39 20.98
CA HIS A 133 3.62 29.97 20.51
C HIS A 133 3.81 28.45 20.35
N SER A 134 2.71 27.71 20.14
CA SER A 134 2.73 26.23 20.17
C SER A 134 3.04 25.58 18.83
N PHE A 135 3.55 26.34 17.86
CA PHE A 135 3.92 25.85 16.54
C PHE A 135 5.32 25.24 16.56
N THR A 136 5.40 23.90 16.56
CA THR A 136 6.66 23.19 16.30
C THR A 136 6.68 22.74 14.85
N PHE A 137 7.26 23.59 14.00
CA PHE A 137 7.63 23.20 12.64
C PHE A 137 9.10 22.80 12.61
N PRO A 138 9.52 21.93 11.66
CA PRO A 138 10.93 21.56 11.52
C PRO A 138 11.81 22.71 10.99
N PHE A 139 11.24 23.89 10.73
CA PHE A 139 11.91 25.09 10.28
C PHE A 139 11.32 26.32 10.96
N SER A 140 12.13 27.37 11.07
CA SER A 140 11.80 28.57 11.84
C SER A 140 10.76 29.42 11.11
N VAL A 141 9.59 29.56 11.73
CA VAL A 141 8.48 30.38 11.23
C VAL A 141 7.97 31.33 12.31
N SER A 142 7.45 32.45 11.87
CA SER A 142 6.66 33.37 12.69
C SER A 142 5.25 33.43 12.14
N ALA A 143 4.27 33.44 13.05
CA ALA A 143 2.88 33.64 12.69
C ALA A 143 2.38 34.94 13.32
N PHE A 144 1.58 35.69 12.58
CA PHE A 144 1.00 36.95 13.03
C PHE A 144 -0.34 37.17 12.34
N ARG A 145 -1.17 38.00 12.95
CA ARG A 145 -2.43 38.41 12.37
C ARG A 145 -2.25 39.75 11.65
N ASN A 146 -2.72 39.83 10.41
CA ASN A 146 -2.78 41.08 9.65
C ASN A 146 -4.22 41.27 9.18
N ASP A 147 -4.89 42.28 9.73
CA ASP A 147 -6.34 42.49 9.56
C ASP A 147 -7.14 41.21 9.89
N ASP A 148 -7.86 40.69 8.90
CA ASP A 148 -8.65 39.45 8.97
C ASP A 148 -7.90 38.22 8.47
N LEU A 149 -6.62 38.36 8.10
CA LEU A 149 -5.80 37.27 7.60
C LEU A 149 -4.85 36.75 8.67
N LEU A 150 -4.69 35.44 8.69
CA LEU A 150 -3.60 34.77 9.38
C LEU A 150 -2.40 34.65 8.45
N CYS A 151 -1.27 35.22 8.85
CA CYS A 151 -0.02 35.21 8.10
C CYS A 151 1.00 34.30 8.80
N ILE A 152 1.62 33.39 8.05
CA ILE A 152 2.72 32.54 8.52
C ILE A 152 3.90 32.76 7.58
N GLN A 153 5.01 33.27 8.08
CA GLN A 153 6.20 33.56 7.28
C GLN A 153 7.43 32.87 7.85
N SER A 154 8.40 32.59 6.97
CA SER A 154 9.73 32.16 7.41
C SER A 154 10.41 33.28 8.21
N THR A 155 11.14 32.92 9.27
CA THR A 155 12.08 33.85 9.92
C THR A 155 13.39 33.98 9.14
N ASP A 156 13.63 33.08 8.19
CA ASP A 156 14.79 33.14 7.32
C ASP A 156 14.50 34.14 6.19
N HIS A 157 15.40 35.09 6.04
CA HIS A 157 15.31 36.13 5.01
C HIS A 157 16.19 35.76 3.82
N LEU A 158 15.69 36.03 2.61
CA LEU A 158 16.46 35.86 1.39
C LEU A 158 17.40 37.05 1.24
N THR A 159 18.71 36.83 1.41
CA THR A 159 19.78 37.86 1.36
C THR A 159 19.56 39.03 2.35
N SER A 160 20.42 40.05 2.35
CA SER A 160 20.36 41.20 3.27
C SER A 160 19.10 42.07 3.14
N SER A 161 18.15 41.70 2.26
CA SER A 161 16.79 42.23 2.25
C SER A 161 15.93 41.66 3.38
N SER A 162 15.09 42.50 3.96
CA SER A 162 14.05 42.14 4.94
C SER A 162 12.89 41.27 4.37
N ILE A 163 13.09 40.62 3.23
CA ILE A 163 12.05 39.83 2.56
C ILE A 163 12.09 38.39 3.10
N PRO A 164 11.00 37.88 3.69
CA PRO A 164 10.96 36.50 4.17
C PRO A 164 11.02 35.53 2.99
N ARG A 165 11.64 34.36 3.20
CA ARG A 165 11.75 33.32 2.16
C ARG A 165 10.38 32.94 1.58
N PHE A 166 9.40 32.77 2.46
CA PHE A 166 8.02 32.53 2.05
C PHE A 166 7.04 33.21 3.02
N LEU A 167 5.81 33.38 2.53
CA LEU A 167 4.65 33.82 3.30
C LEU A 167 3.44 32.98 2.86
N LEU A 168 2.73 32.42 3.83
CA LEU A 168 1.43 31.79 3.65
C LEU A 168 0.37 32.69 4.29
N THR A 169 -0.63 33.10 3.53
CA THR A 169 -1.79 33.82 4.07
C THR A 169 -3.02 32.92 4.06
N ILE A 170 -3.80 32.97 5.12
CA ILE A 170 -5.02 32.18 5.31
C ILE A 170 -6.15 33.15 5.67
N SER A 171 -7.24 33.07 4.94
CA SER A 171 -8.45 33.88 5.14
C SER A 171 -9.43 33.21 6.13
N PRO A 172 -10.42 33.96 6.66
CA PRO A 172 -11.40 33.41 7.60
C PRO A 172 -12.20 32.23 7.07
N ASP A 173 -12.44 32.19 5.75
CA ASP A 173 -13.09 31.09 5.06
C ASP A 173 -12.17 29.87 4.80
N GLN A 174 -10.95 29.93 5.34
CA GLN A 174 -9.83 29.00 5.19
C GLN A 174 -9.28 28.89 3.77
N SER A 175 -9.64 29.80 2.87
CA SER A 175 -8.91 29.95 1.60
C SER A 175 -7.49 30.45 1.89
N PHE A 176 -6.55 30.16 0.99
CA PHE A 176 -5.13 30.44 1.25
C PHE A 176 -4.40 30.95 0.02
N GLN A 177 -3.31 31.68 0.24
CA GLN A 177 -2.37 32.09 -0.80
C GLN A 177 -0.93 31.88 -0.32
N GLY A 178 -0.13 31.21 -1.15
CA GLY A 178 1.29 31.01 -0.91
C GLY A 178 2.12 32.03 -1.69
N PHE A 179 3.15 32.56 -1.05
CA PHE A 179 4.13 33.45 -1.65
C PHE A 179 5.53 32.92 -1.35
N HIS A 180 6.40 32.95 -2.35
CA HIS A 180 7.83 32.65 -2.21
C HIS A 180 8.62 33.83 -2.76
N ALA A 181 9.51 34.40 -1.95
CA ALA A 181 10.24 35.63 -2.27
C ALA A 181 9.36 36.80 -2.75
N GLY A 182 8.16 36.92 -2.19
CA GLY A 182 7.19 37.96 -2.58
C GLY A 182 6.41 37.68 -3.86
N VAL A 183 6.68 36.58 -4.57
CA VAL A 183 5.92 36.15 -5.75
C VAL A 183 4.86 35.15 -5.33
N LYS A 184 3.63 35.31 -5.82
CA LYS A 184 2.55 34.35 -5.58
C LYS A 184 2.86 33.01 -6.26
N VAL A 185 2.80 31.93 -5.51
CA VAL A 185 3.12 30.58 -5.99
C VAL A 185 1.97 29.60 -5.79
N TRP A 186 1.82 28.69 -6.74
CA TRP A 186 0.88 27.58 -6.64
C TRP A 186 1.53 26.43 -5.89
N ILE A 187 0.91 26.04 -4.77
CA ILE A 187 1.37 24.92 -3.95
C ILE A 187 0.96 23.61 -4.64
N LYS A 188 1.88 23.02 -5.43
CA LYS A 188 1.58 21.86 -6.29
C LYS A 188 1.01 20.67 -5.53
N SER A 189 1.48 20.42 -4.32
CA SER A 189 0.99 19.32 -3.46
C SER A 189 -0.48 19.48 -3.09
N LEU A 190 -0.97 20.71 -2.95
CA LEU A 190 -2.37 21.00 -2.63
C LEU A 190 -3.23 21.11 -3.91
N SER A 191 -2.72 21.76 -4.95
CA SER A 191 -3.46 21.95 -6.20
C SER A 191 -3.72 20.63 -6.93
N SER A 192 -2.76 19.70 -6.91
CA SER A 192 -2.92 18.38 -7.54
C SER A 192 -4.03 17.56 -6.88
N ASN A 193 -4.26 17.79 -5.58
CA ASN A 193 -5.32 17.15 -4.79
C ASN A 193 -6.62 17.98 -4.75
N LYS A 194 -6.73 19.04 -5.56
CA LYS A 194 -7.88 19.97 -5.60
C LYS A 194 -8.24 20.57 -4.23
N ILE A 195 -7.24 20.76 -3.38
CA ILE A 195 -7.41 21.36 -2.06
C ILE A 195 -7.45 22.88 -2.24
N VAL A 196 -8.60 23.49 -1.95
CA VAL A 196 -8.85 24.94 -2.06
C VAL A 196 -8.90 25.62 -0.69
N LYS A 197 -9.11 24.84 0.38
CA LYS A 197 -9.22 25.32 1.76
C LYS A 197 -8.33 24.53 2.69
N LEU A 198 -7.72 25.22 3.66
CA LEU A 198 -6.88 24.63 4.70
C LEU A 198 -7.70 24.38 5.97
N ASN A 199 -8.42 23.25 5.98
CA ASN A 199 -9.25 22.83 7.12
C ASN A 199 -8.59 21.74 7.97
N ARG A 200 -7.35 21.38 7.67
CA ARG A 200 -6.58 20.36 8.38
C ARG A 200 -5.16 20.81 8.70
N TRP A 201 -4.62 20.35 9.83
CA TRP A 201 -3.23 20.61 10.24
C TRP A 201 -2.22 20.05 9.24
N SER A 202 -2.44 18.82 8.78
CA SER A 202 -1.62 18.16 7.76
C SER A 202 -1.50 18.98 6.47
N GLN A 203 -2.57 19.64 6.03
CA GLN A 203 -2.56 20.50 4.84
C GLN A 203 -1.71 21.75 5.04
N ILE A 204 -1.78 22.38 6.22
CA ILE A 204 -0.99 23.56 6.57
C ILE A 204 0.49 23.20 6.67
N GLN A 205 0.81 22.08 7.31
CA GLN A 205 2.17 21.56 7.39
C GLN A 205 2.74 21.28 6.00
N GLU A 206 1.96 20.65 5.12
CA GLU A 206 2.39 20.38 3.75
C GLU A 206 2.56 21.67 2.93
N ALA A 207 1.68 22.66 3.10
CA ALA A 207 1.80 23.97 2.47
C ALA A 207 3.13 24.64 2.84
N LEU A 208 3.44 24.68 4.14
CA LEU A 208 4.66 25.29 4.65
C LEU A 208 5.91 24.50 4.24
N ARG A 209 5.86 23.16 4.29
CA ARG A 209 6.95 22.29 3.81
C ARG A 209 7.26 22.53 2.33
N TYR A 210 6.22 22.61 1.50
CA TYR A 210 6.37 22.91 0.09
C TYR A 210 6.99 24.30 -0.13
N LEU A 211 6.45 25.33 0.52
CA LEU A 211 6.98 26.70 0.41
C LEU A 211 8.43 26.83 0.89
N ASN A 212 8.81 26.11 1.95
CA ASN A 212 10.17 26.13 2.47
C ASN A 212 11.18 25.40 1.55
N SER A 213 10.74 24.33 0.90
CA SER A 213 11.58 23.53 -0.02
C SER A 213 11.66 24.08 -1.44
N LEU A 214 10.92 25.15 -1.75
CA LEU A 214 11.06 25.82 -3.03
C LEU A 214 12.44 26.50 -3.12
N ASP A 215 13.13 26.23 -4.22
CA ASP A 215 14.30 26.97 -4.63
C ASP A 215 13.89 28.18 -5.47
N LEU A 216 14.69 29.24 -5.38
CA LEU A 216 14.53 30.39 -6.26
C LEU A 216 14.88 30.00 -7.69
N ASP A 217 14.00 30.34 -8.63
CA ASP A 217 14.38 30.33 -10.04
C ASP A 217 15.51 31.34 -10.26
N HIS A 218 16.47 31.04 -11.14
CA HIS A 218 17.61 31.89 -11.45
C HIS A 218 17.16 33.32 -11.82
N LYS A 219 16.04 33.46 -12.54
CA LYS A 219 15.44 34.76 -12.89
C LYS A 219 14.93 35.53 -11.67
N GLN A 220 14.34 34.84 -10.69
CA GLN A 220 13.88 35.46 -9.45
C GLN A 220 15.06 35.90 -8.59
N THR A 221 16.12 35.09 -8.51
CA THR A 221 17.36 35.43 -7.81
C THR A 221 17.99 36.71 -8.38
N VAL A 222 18.18 36.77 -9.71
CA VAL A 222 18.78 37.95 -10.37
C VAL A 222 17.94 39.21 -10.13
N LEU A 223 16.61 39.11 -10.22
CA LEU A 223 15.73 40.26 -9.98
C LEU A 223 15.76 40.71 -8.52
N LEU A 224 15.82 39.76 -7.56
CA LEU A 224 15.95 40.07 -6.14
C LEU A 224 17.27 40.79 -5.86
N GLU A 225 18.39 40.27 -6.39
CA GLU A 225 19.72 40.87 -6.27
C GLU A 225 19.78 42.28 -6.87
N GLN A 226 19.13 42.51 -8.02
CA GLN A 226 19.00 43.83 -8.62
C GLN A 226 18.18 44.79 -7.73
N CYS A 227 17.06 44.33 -7.16
CA CYS A 227 16.24 45.13 -6.25
C CYS A 227 16.99 45.49 -4.96
N VAL A 228 17.77 44.57 -4.40
CA VAL A 228 18.63 44.81 -3.23
C VAL A 228 19.74 45.81 -3.58
N SER A 229 20.41 45.61 -4.71
CA SER A 229 21.49 46.51 -5.16
C SER A 229 21.00 47.95 -5.32
N LEU A 230 19.80 48.14 -5.85
CA LEU A 230 19.20 49.47 -6.03
C LEU A 230 18.78 50.13 -4.72
N ASN A 231 18.37 49.35 -3.71
CA ASN A 231 18.04 49.87 -2.39
C ASN A 231 19.27 50.21 -1.52
N THR A 232 20.45 49.66 -1.84
CA THR A 232 21.68 49.89 -1.06
C THR A 232 22.53 51.06 -1.56
N THR A 233 22.42 51.43 -2.84
CA THR A 233 23.16 52.57 -3.39
C THR A 233 22.53 53.93 -3.04
N ARG A 234 23.36 54.90 -2.62
CA ARG A 234 23.00 56.30 -2.29
C ARG A 234 22.33 57.12 -3.42
N VAL A 235 22.04 56.51 -4.57
CA VAL A 235 21.60 57.21 -5.81
C VAL A 235 20.07 57.22 -5.98
N GLY A 236 19.31 56.60 -5.08
CA GLY A 236 17.86 56.78 -5.01
C GLY A 236 17.16 55.58 -4.40
N THR A 237 16.21 55.83 -3.51
CA THR A 237 15.34 54.81 -2.95
C THR A 237 14.37 54.31 -4.03
N LEU A 238 14.15 52.99 -4.11
CA LEU A 238 13.11 52.45 -4.96
C LEU A 238 11.75 52.97 -4.47
N LYS A 239 11.07 53.73 -5.34
CA LYS A 239 9.72 54.27 -5.06
C LYS A 239 8.66 53.17 -4.92
N TYR A 240 8.92 51.99 -5.47
CA TYR A 240 7.98 50.88 -5.56
C TYR A 240 8.52 49.67 -4.79
N SER A 241 7.64 48.95 -4.10
CA SER A 241 8.00 47.69 -3.46
C SER A 241 8.40 46.64 -4.51
N THR A 242 9.21 45.67 -4.10
CA THR A 242 9.64 44.56 -4.94
C THR A 242 8.44 43.80 -5.54
N GLU A 243 7.35 43.64 -4.77
CA GLU A 243 6.11 43.01 -5.27
C GLU A 243 5.47 43.81 -6.41
N ILE A 244 5.40 45.13 -6.28
CA ILE A 244 4.85 46.01 -7.32
C ILE A 244 5.69 45.93 -8.59
N ILE A 245 7.02 45.84 -8.46
CA ILE A 245 7.95 45.69 -9.58
C ILE A 245 7.77 44.34 -10.27
N LEU A 246 7.66 43.26 -9.51
CA LEU A 246 7.43 41.90 -10.02
C LEU A 246 6.10 41.81 -10.79
N ARG A 247 5.00 42.26 -10.18
CA ARG A 247 3.69 42.29 -10.86
C ARG A 247 3.72 43.18 -12.10
N ALA A 248 4.45 44.29 -12.08
CA ALA A 248 4.61 45.16 -13.23
C ALA A 248 5.31 44.45 -14.40
N PHE A 249 6.35 43.65 -14.13
CA PHE A 249 7.00 42.82 -15.15
C PHE A 249 6.08 41.71 -15.67
N GLU A 250 5.34 41.02 -14.79
CA GLU A 250 4.37 39.99 -15.19
C GLU A 250 3.28 40.54 -16.11
N TYR A 251 2.66 41.66 -15.72
CA TYR A 251 1.64 42.31 -16.56
C TYR A 251 2.20 42.82 -17.88
N PHE A 252 3.41 43.41 -17.85
CA PHE A 252 4.06 43.87 -19.07
C PHE A 252 4.38 42.71 -20.03
N ALA A 253 4.86 41.58 -19.51
CA ALA A 253 5.14 40.38 -20.29
C ALA A 253 3.87 39.71 -20.84
N THR A 254 2.76 39.76 -20.09
CA THR A 254 1.48 39.18 -20.49
C THR A 254 0.79 40.01 -21.56
N SER A 255 0.70 41.33 -21.36
CA SER A 255 0.11 42.25 -22.33
C SER A 255 0.50 43.70 -22.06
N ARG A 256 1.18 44.30 -23.04
CA ARG A 256 1.61 45.71 -22.96
C ARG A 256 0.41 46.68 -22.88
N SER A 257 -0.71 46.37 -23.52
CA SER A 257 -1.91 47.23 -23.46
C SER A 257 -2.56 47.19 -22.08
N LEU A 258 -2.70 46.00 -21.50
CA LEU A 258 -3.23 45.79 -20.15
C LEU A 258 -2.35 46.50 -19.10
N TYR A 259 -1.03 46.35 -19.22
CA TYR A 259 -0.09 47.02 -18.34
C TYR A 259 -0.23 48.55 -18.41
N ASN A 260 -0.33 49.15 -19.59
CA ASN A 260 -0.46 50.60 -19.73
C ASN A 260 -1.76 51.15 -19.12
N GLN A 261 -2.84 50.36 -19.15
CA GLN A 261 -4.11 50.69 -18.50
C GLN A 261 -3.95 50.61 -16.96
N LEU A 262 -3.55 49.44 -16.45
CA LEU A 262 -3.38 49.20 -15.02
C LEU A 262 -2.32 50.09 -14.36
N ARG A 263 -1.32 50.54 -15.12
CA ARG A 263 -0.27 51.42 -14.61
C ARG A 263 -0.82 52.73 -14.07
N LYS A 264 -1.81 53.31 -14.76
CA LYS A 264 -2.43 54.56 -14.32
C LYS A 264 -3.35 54.32 -13.13
N ASP A 265 -4.08 53.21 -13.15
CA ASP A 265 -5.14 52.92 -12.18
C ASP A 265 -4.60 52.41 -10.84
N VAL A 266 -3.52 51.62 -10.86
CA VAL A 266 -2.94 50.94 -9.70
C VAL A 266 -1.57 51.52 -9.31
N GLY A 267 -1.11 52.55 -10.02
CA GLY A 267 0.16 53.23 -9.73
C GLY A 267 1.39 52.36 -9.98
N LEU A 268 1.40 51.51 -11.02
CA LEU A 268 2.57 50.69 -11.36
C LEU A 268 3.75 51.57 -11.85
N PRO A 269 4.99 51.05 -11.84
CA PRO A 269 6.17 51.77 -12.34
C PRO A 269 5.99 52.21 -13.80
N ILE A 270 6.73 53.22 -14.25
CA ILE A 270 6.75 53.57 -15.68
C ILE A 270 7.65 52.61 -16.46
N LEU A 271 7.40 52.46 -17.76
CA LEU A 271 8.20 51.59 -18.64
C LEU A 271 9.70 51.91 -18.59
N ALA A 272 10.06 53.18 -18.47
CA ALA A 272 11.45 53.59 -18.30
C ALA A 272 12.08 53.03 -17.01
N THR A 273 11.29 52.90 -15.94
CA THR A 273 11.73 52.26 -14.70
C THR A 273 11.93 50.76 -14.91
N LEU A 274 10.98 50.06 -15.53
CA LEU A 274 11.14 48.63 -15.84
C LEU A 274 12.34 48.36 -16.75
N ASN A 275 12.51 49.17 -17.81
CA ASN A 275 13.62 49.02 -18.73
C ASN A 275 14.98 49.21 -18.05
N ARG A 276 15.08 50.15 -17.09
CA ARG A 276 16.29 50.37 -16.28
C ARG A 276 16.56 49.22 -15.31
N LEU A 277 15.51 48.54 -14.84
CA LEU A 277 15.64 47.36 -13.99
C LEU A 277 16.04 46.12 -14.79
N SER A 278 15.66 46.04 -16.06
CA SER A 278 15.98 44.91 -16.95
C SER A 278 17.29 45.05 -17.73
N SER A 279 17.86 46.26 -17.79
CA SER A 279 19.13 46.57 -18.47
C SER A 279 20.31 46.35 -17.55
#